data_AF-A0A925B154-F1
#
_entry.id   AF-A0A925B154-F1
#
_cell.length_a   1.000
_cell.length_b   1.000
_cell.length_c   1.000
_cell.angle_alpha   90.00
_cell.angle_beta   90.00
_cell.angle_gamma   90.00
#
_symmetry.space_group_name_H-M   'P 1'
#
loop_
_entity.id
_entity.type
_entity.pdbx_description
1 polymer ?
#
loop_
_entity_poly.entity_id
_entity_poly.type
_entity_poly.pdbx_seq_one_letter_code
_entity_poly.pdbx_strand_id
1 'polypeptide(L)' 'VIGSEVAEKLFENVDAVGRSVRIMNRHFTVVGVAGSKGRVLGQSFDGFALLPISSFEAMYGRRQTTTVSVKPLPLFS' A
#
# COMPACT_ATOMS: atom_id res chain seq x y z
N VAL A 1 -3.90 -3.86 0.27
CA VAL A 1 -3.26 -3.92 -1.07
C VAL A 1 -1.79 -3.63 -0.89
N ILE A 2 -0.89 -4.30 -1.60
CA ILE A 2 0.56 -4.05 -1.54
C ILE A 2 1.08 -3.58 -2.90
N GLY A 3 2.20 -2.87 -2.95
CA GLY A 3 2.88 -2.54 -4.20
C GLY A 3 3.63 -3.74 -4.78
N SER A 4 3.96 -3.68 -6.08
CA SER A 4 4.56 -4.79 -6.82
C SER A 4 5.93 -5.22 -6.26
N GLU A 5 6.78 -4.27 -5.86
CA GLU A 5 8.08 -4.58 -5.25
C GLU A 5 7.92 -5.33 -3.93
N VAL A 6 6.90 -4.98 -3.12
CA VAL A 6 6.62 -5.69 -1.87
C VAL A 6 6.12 -7.12 -2.17
N ALA A 7 5.29 -7.29 -3.19
CA ALA A 7 4.80 -8.61 -3.60
C ALA A 7 5.96 -9.50 -4.07
N GLU A 8 6.82 -9.02 -4.96
CA GLU A 8 7.99 -9.72 -5.47
C GLU A 8 8.96 -10.11 -4.33
N LYS A 9 9.23 -9.20 -3.39
CA LYS A 9 10.17 -9.48 -2.29
C LYS A 9 9.65 -10.49 -1.27
N LEU A 10 8.34 -10.54 -1.04
CA LEU A 10 7.74 -11.41 -0.02
C LEU A 10 7.30 -12.77 -0.59
N PHE A 11 6.95 -12.83 -1.86
CA PHE A 11 6.32 -14.00 -2.48
C PHE A 11 7.02 -14.46 -3.76
N GLU A 12 8.08 -13.78 -4.20
CA GLU A 12 8.85 -14.09 -5.42
C GLU A 12 7.94 -14.27 -6.64
N ASN A 13 7.85 -15.49 -7.16
CA ASN A 13 7.04 -15.85 -8.33
C ASN A 13 5.65 -16.43 -7.95
N VAL A 14 5.29 -16.42 -6.66
CA VAL A 14 4.01 -16.91 -6.17
C VAL A 14 2.99 -15.78 -6.11
N ASP A 15 1.75 -16.07 -6.50
CA ASP A 15 0.67 -15.10 -6.35
C ASP A 15 0.49 -14.69 -4.88
N ALA A 16 0.64 -13.37 -4.65
CA ALA A 16 0.52 -12.75 -3.34
C ALA A 16 -0.94 -12.65 -2.89
N VAL A 17 -1.90 -12.60 -3.81
CA VAL A 17 -3.33 -12.44 -3.44
C VAL A 17 -3.82 -13.66 -2.65
N GLY A 18 -4.54 -13.40 -1.57
CA GLY A 18 -5.00 -14.43 -0.63
C GLY A 18 -3.94 -14.90 0.38
N ARG A 19 -2.70 -14.43 0.28
CA ARG A 19 -1.64 -14.76 1.24
C ARG A 19 -1.65 -13.84 2.45
N SER A 20 -1.13 -14.34 3.58
CA SER A 20 -0.96 -13.56 4.80
C SER A 20 0.37 -12.80 4.78
N VAL A 21 0.34 -11.55 5.19
CA VAL A 21 1.51 -10.74 5.56
C VAL A 21 1.39 -10.30 7.02
N ARG A 22 2.51 -9.99 7.66
CA ARG A 22 2.54 -9.47 9.02
C ARG A 22 3.01 -8.02 9.03
N ILE A 23 2.22 -7.13 9.62
CA ILE A 23 2.55 -5.71 9.80
C ILE A 23 2.37 -5.36 11.28
N MET A 24 3.43 -4.88 11.93
CA MET A 24 3.46 -4.57 13.38
C MET A 24 2.78 -5.65 14.24
N ASN A 25 3.22 -6.90 14.08
CA ASN A 25 2.70 -8.05 14.81
C ASN A 25 1.23 -8.43 14.55
N ARG A 26 0.58 -7.86 13.53
CA ARG A 26 -0.78 -8.22 13.11
C ARG A 26 -0.77 -8.88 11.74
N HIS A 27 -1.62 -9.89 11.57
CA HIS A 27 -1.81 -10.58 10.30
C HIS A 27 -2.81 -9.83 9.43
N PHE A 28 -2.46 -9.66 8.15
CA PHE A 28 -3.33 -9.12 7.11
C PHE A 28 -3.35 -10.07 5.93
N THR A 29 -4.48 -10.16 5.25
CA THR A 29 -4.57 -10.85 3.97
C THR A 29 -4.33 -9.86 2.83
N VAL A 30 -3.49 -10.24 1.89
CA VAL A 30 -3.28 -9.46 0.66
C VAL A 30 -4.51 -9.64 -0.23
N VAL A 31 -5.25 -8.56 -0.44
CA VAL A 31 -6.46 -8.54 -1.30
C VAL A 31 -6.19 -8.03 -2.71
N GLY A 32 -4.94 -7.67 -3.02
CA GLY A 32 -4.56 -7.14 -4.32
C GLY A 32 -3.13 -6.61 -4.33
N VAL A 33 -2.55 -6.57 -5.53
CA VAL A 33 -1.23 -6.02 -5.83
C VAL A 33 -1.42 -4.83 -6.79
N ALA A 34 -0.82 -3.68 -6.46
CA ALA A 34 -0.86 -2.52 -7.33
C ALA A 34 0.09 -2.72 -8.52
N GLY A 35 -0.34 -2.29 -9.72
CA GLY A 35 0.51 -2.29 -10.91
C GLY A 35 1.77 -1.45 -10.70
N SER A 36 2.90 -1.92 -11.23
CA SER A 36 4.18 -1.25 -11.07
C SER A 36 4.17 0.14 -11.69
N LYS A 37 4.62 1.12 -10.92
CA LYS A 37 4.92 2.48 -11.38
C LYS A 37 6.38 2.66 -11.76
N GLY A 38 7.23 1.70 -11.36
CA GLY A 38 8.66 1.70 -11.65
C GLY A 38 9.45 2.64 -10.73
N ARG A 39 10.64 2.98 -11.19
CA ARG A 39 11.64 3.73 -10.42
C ARG A 39 11.95 5.06 -11.09
N VAL A 40 11.88 6.15 -10.34
CA VAL A 40 12.29 7.50 -10.79
C VAL A 40 13.41 7.99 -9.89
N LEU A 41 14.51 8.46 -10.48
CA LEU A 41 15.69 8.95 -9.74
C LEU A 41 16.19 7.98 -8.65
N GLY A 42 16.17 6.67 -8.94
CA GLY A 42 16.62 5.65 -7.99
C GLY A 42 15.57 5.25 -6.94
N GLN A 43 14.50 6.03 -6.74
CA GLN A 43 13.42 5.68 -5.80
C GLN A 43 12.31 4.87 -6.46
N SER A 44 11.96 3.77 -5.81
CA SER A 44 10.81 2.96 -6.20
C SER A 44 9.53 3.53 -5.63
N PHE A 45 8.48 3.56 -6.45
CA PHE A 45 7.13 3.92 -6.04
C PHE A 45 6.26 2.70 -5.69
N ASP A 46 6.87 1.50 -5.67
CA ASP A 46 6.17 0.22 -5.53
C ASP A 46 6.40 -0.44 -4.15
N GLY A 47 7.18 0.21 -3.27
CA GLY A 47 7.56 -0.28 -1.94
C GLY A 47 6.56 0.03 -0.82
N PHE A 48 5.25 -0.07 -1.06
CA PHE A 48 4.21 0.35 -0.09
C PHE A 48 3.19 -0.74 0.27
N ALA A 49 2.46 -0.50 1.36
CA ALA A 49 1.25 -1.23 1.73
C ALA A 49 0.11 -0.25 2.03
N LEU A 50 -1.06 -0.50 1.44
CA LEU A 50 -2.31 0.20 1.72
C LEU A 50 -3.18 -0.62 2.64
N LEU A 51 -3.56 0.00 3.75
CA LEU A 51 -4.40 -0.55 4.80
C LEU A 51 -5.68 0.30 4.95
N PRO A 52 -6.78 -0.29 5.44
CA PRO A 52 -7.91 0.50 5.91
C PRO A 52 -7.45 1.51 6.96
N ILE A 53 -7.96 2.74 6.91
CA ILE A 53 -7.58 3.81 7.85
C ILE A 53 -7.85 3.42 9.31
N SER A 54 -8.95 2.70 9.57
CA SER A 54 -9.28 2.18 10.91
C SER A 54 -8.21 1.22 11.44
N SER A 55 -7.65 0.36 10.58
CA SER A 55 -6.56 -0.54 10.94
C SER A 55 -5.28 0.22 11.25
N PHE A 56 -4.97 1.25 10.46
CA PHE A 56 -3.83 2.13 10.70
C PHE A 56 -3.98 2.87 12.04
N GLU A 57 -5.12 3.49 12.30
CA GLU A 57 -5.42 4.17 13.57
C GLU A 57 -5.31 3.23 14.78
N ALA A 58 -5.78 1.98 14.66
CA ALA A 58 -5.70 0.99 15.72
C ALA A 58 -4.26 0.52 16.01
N MET A 59 -3.33 0.70 15.07
CA MET A 59 -1.93 0.30 15.20
C MET A 59 -1.04 1.45 15.68
N TYR A 60 -1.26 2.66 15.15
CA TYR A 60 -0.37 3.82 15.36
C TYR A 60 -0.99 4.92 16.22
N GLY A 61 -2.28 4.81 16.58
CA GLY A 61 -3.04 5.86 17.26
C GLY A 61 -3.53 6.93 16.30
N ARG A 62 -4.52 7.72 16.75
CA ARG A 62 -5.23 8.73 15.94
C ARG A 62 -4.47 10.05 15.78
N ARG A 63 -3.30 10.20 16.42
CA ARG A 63 -2.53 11.45 16.46
C ARG A 63 -1.36 11.45 15.46
N GLN A 64 -1.60 10.92 14.27
CA GLN A 64 -0.65 10.92 13.15
C GLN A 64 -1.14 11.92 12.08
N THR A 65 -0.21 12.66 11.47
CA THR A 65 -0.54 13.57 10.37
C THR A 65 -1.06 12.78 9.18
N THR A 66 -2.31 13.01 8.79
CA THR A 66 -2.89 12.43 7.56
C THR A 66 -2.85 13.47 6.46
N THR A 67 -2.15 13.18 5.36
CA THR A 67 -2.20 14.02 4.16
C THR A 67 -3.44 13.68 3.36
N VAL A 68 -4.35 14.63 3.22
CA VAL A 68 -5.54 14.49 2.37
C VAL A 68 -5.30 15.27 1.08
N SER A 69 -5.18 14.56 -0.03
CA SER A 69 -5.09 15.16 -1.36
C SER A 69 -6.47 15.16 -2.02
N VAL A 70 -6.95 16.34 -2.42
CA VAL A 70 -8.21 16.50 -3.16
C VAL A 70 -7.88 16.83 -4.61
N LYS A 71 -8.46 16.09 -5.56
CA LYS A 71 -8.45 16.45 -6.98
C LYS A 71 -9.76 17.16 -7.32
N PRO A 72 -9.77 18.48 -7.55
CA PRO A 72 -10.97 19.16 -8.02
C PRO A 72 -11.32 18.68 -9.44
N LEU A 73 -12.61 18.60 -9.74
CA LEU A 73 -13.08 18.36 -11.11
C LEU A 73 -12.68 19.55 -11.98
N PRO A 74 -12.10 19.32 -13.18
CA PRO A 74 -11.80 20.42 -14.11
C PRO A 74 -13.12 21.11 -14.48
N LEU A 75 -13.18 22.44 -14.31
CA LEU A 75 -14.41 23.20 -14.51
C LEU A 75 -14.75 23.46 -15.99
N PHE A 76 -13.87 23.12 -16.94
CA PHE A 76 -14.14 23.24 -18.38
C PHE A 76 -13.41 22.14 -19.16
N SER A 77 -14.08 21.56 -20.15
CA SER A 77 -13.55 20.60 -21.14
C SER A 77 -13.19 21.31 -22.43
#